data_AF-H1YDT2-F1
#
_entry.id   AF-H1YDT2-F1
#
_cell.length_a   1.000
_cell.length_b   1.000
_cell.length_c   1.000
_cell.angle_alpha   90.00
_cell.angle_beta   90.00
_cell.angle_gamma   90.00
#
_symmetry.space_group_name_H-M   'P 1'
#
loop_
_entity.id
_entity.type
_entity.pdbx_description
1 polymer ?
#
loop_
_entity_poly.entity_id
_entity_poly.type
_entity_poly.pdbx_seq_one_letter_code
_entity_poly.pdbx_strand_id
1 'polypeptide(L)'
;MERIEFIAQFKSFLIMNDPAIEIERLFIKAIGSGAVNISREPPGSYRLCMIVYAAILHHIASDWEPSGNENQQELRNLQSFLQQQ
;
A
#
# COMPACT_ATOMS: atom_id res chain seq x y z
N MET A 1 24.08 -12.89 -2.96
CA MET A 1 22.99 -13.27 -2.04
C MET A 1 22.28 -14.46 -2.64
N GLU A 2 22.15 -15.54 -1.88
CA GLU A 2 21.39 -16.71 -2.30
C GLU A 2 19.89 -16.45 -2.20
N ARG A 3 19.07 -17.20 -2.96
CA ARG A 3 17.60 -17.01 -2.97
C ARG A 3 16.99 -17.14 -1.55
N ILE A 4 17.48 -18.08 -0.75
CA ILE A 4 16.98 -18.32 0.61
C ILE A 4 17.24 -17.11 1.51
N GLU A 5 18.43 -16.52 1.42
CA GLU A 5 18.81 -15.32 2.16
C GLU A 5 17.93 -14.13 1.77
N PHE A 6 17.66 -13.94 0.47
CA PHE A 6 16.78 -12.87 -0.01
C PHE A 6 15.34 -13.03 0.51
N ILE A 7 14.80 -14.25 0.48
CA ILE A 7 13.45 -14.52 1.02
C ILE A 7 13.38 -14.20 2.52
N ALA A 8 14.41 -14.58 3.28
CA ALA A 8 14.48 -14.26 4.70
C ALA A 8 14.50 -12.73 4.93
N GLN A 9 15.34 -12.00 4.19
CA GLN A 9 15.40 -10.54 4.25
C GLN A 9 14.06 -9.88 3.90
N PHE A 10 13.39 -10.33 2.84
CA PHE A 10 12.09 -9.81 2.44
C PHE A 10 11.03 -10.03 3.52
N LYS A 11 10.99 -11.23 4.14
CA LYS A 11 10.07 -11.50 5.25
C LYS A 11 10.37 -10.63 6.47
N SER A 12 11.63 -10.45 6.82
CA SER A 12 12.03 -9.53 7.89
C SER A 12 11.62 -8.09 7.58
N PHE A 13 11.77 -7.65 6.32
CA PHE A 13 11.30 -6.34 5.87
C PHE A 13 9.79 -6.15 6.06
N LEU A 14 8.97 -7.16 5.71
CA LEU A 14 7.52 -7.10 5.91
C LEU A 14 7.14 -7.01 7.40
N ILE A 15 7.85 -7.69 8.28
CA ILE A 15 7.59 -7.64 9.73
C ILE A 15 7.94 -6.26 10.29
N MET A 16 9.06 -5.68 9.87
CA MET A 16 9.48 -4.34 10.33
C MET A 16 8.60 -3.23 9.77
N ASN A 17 8.00 -3.45 8.60
CA ASN A 17 7.16 -2.49 7.90
C ASN A 17 5.75 -3.06 7.71
N ASP A 18 5.12 -3.51 8.80
CA ASP A 18 3.79 -4.14 8.74
C ASP A 18 2.77 -3.18 8.07
N PRO A 19 2.30 -3.49 6.85
CA PRO A 19 1.38 -2.62 6.14
C PRO A 19 0.06 -2.45 6.89
N ALA A 20 -0.36 -3.43 7.71
CA ALA A 20 -1.64 -3.37 8.43
C ALA A 20 -1.67 -2.23 9.44
N ILE A 21 -0.56 -2.01 10.16
CA ILE A 21 -0.41 -0.91 11.13
C ILE A 21 -0.54 0.44 10.41
N GLU A 22 0.13 0.58 9.27
CA GLU A 22 0.12 1.82 8.51
C GLU A 22 -1.25 2.09 7.86
N ILE A 23 -1.91 1.04 7.37
CA ILE A 23 -3.29 1.11 6.86
C ILE A 23 -4.24 1.59 7.96
N GLU A 24 -4.17 1.03 9.17
CA GLU A 24 -5.03 1.43 10.28
C GLU A 24 -4.80 2.89 10.68
N ARG A 25 -3.53 3.31 10.78
CA ARG A 25 -3.16 4.70 11.09
C ARG A 25 -3.75 5.69 10.07
N LEU A 26 -3.61 5.38 8.78
CA LEU A 26 -4.11 6.21 7.69
C LEU A 26 -5.64 6.19 7.60
N PHE A 27 -6.28 5.06 7.91
CA PHE A 27 -7.73 4.94 8.00
C PHE A 27 -8.31 5.86 9.07
N ILE A 28 -7.75 5.84 10.28
CA ILE A 28 -8.16 6.73 11.39
C ILE A 28 -8.03 8.20 10.97
N LYS A 29 -6.91 8.55 10.31
CA LYS A 29 -6.71 9.92 9.78
C LYS A 29 -7.76 10.27 8.73
N ALA A 30 -8.09 9.36 7.81
CA ALA A 30 -9.05 9.60 6.74
C ALA A 30 -10.46 9.85 7.30
N ILE A 31 -10.94 9.03 8.23
CA ILE A 31 -12.28 9.21 8.84
C ILE A 31 -12.34 10.45 9.74
N GLY A 32 -11.22 10.81 10.40
CA GLY A 32 -11.13 12.02 11.23
C GLY A 32 -10.97 13.32 10.45
N SER A 33 -10.67 13.27 9.14
CA SER A 33 -10.39 14.44 8.31
C SER A 33 -11.63 15.23 7.88
N GLY A 34 -12.82 14.62 7.94
CA GLY A 34 -14.04 15.16 7.34
C GLY A 34 -14.11 15.04 5.81
N ALA A 35 -13.04 14.58 5.13
CA ALA A 35 -13.05 14.34 3.69
C ALA A 35 -13.92 13.13 3.29
N VAL A 36 -14.10 12.18 4.22
CA VAL A 36 -14.89 10.96 4.03
C VAL A 36 -16.33 11.21 4.52
N ASN A 37 -17.29 11.31 3.60
CA ASN A 37 -18.69 11.52 3.97
C ASN A 37 -19.42 10.20 4.26
N ILE A 38 -19.20 9.66 5.46
CA ILE A 38 -19.78 8.39 5.93
C ILE A 38 -21.32 8.45 5.93
N SER A 39 -21.91 9.61 6.26
CA SER A 39 -23.36 9.77 6.36
C SER A 39 -24.13 9.56 5.05
N ARG A 40 -23.45 9.64 3.90
CA ARG A 40 -24.03 9.41 2.58
C ARG A 40 -23.86 7.98 2.08
N GLU A 41 -23.17 7.12 2.83
CA GLU A 41 -22.96 5.74 2.43
C GLU A 41 -24.22 4.90 2.74
N PRO A 42 -24.77 4.16 1.75
CA PRO A 42 -25.89 3.27 1.98
C PRO A 42 -25.56 2.21 3.03
N PRO A 43 -26.52 1.83 3.92
CA PRO A 43 -26.32 0.73 4.84
C PRO A 43 -25.94 -0.56 4.10
N GLY A 44 -24.89 -1.24 4.58
CA GLY A 44 -24.38 -2.47 3.98
C GLY A 44 -23.52 -2.28 2.71
N SER A 45 -23.30 -1.05 2.26
CA SER A 45 -22.38 -0.77 1.14
C SER A 45 -20.92 -0.71 1.62
N TYR A 46 -20.05 -1.43 0.91
CA TYR A 46 -18.59 -1.35 1.11
C TYR A 46 -17.90 -0.35 0.16
N ARG A 47 -18.65 0.37 -0.68
CA ARG A 47 -18.08 1.26 -1.70
C ARG A 47 -17.18 2.32 -1.08
N LEU A 48 -17.61 2.99 -0.01
CA LEU A 48 -16.77 3.99 0.65
C LEU A 48 -15.54 3.36 1.32
N CYS A 49 -15.68 2.20 1.95
CA CYS A 49 -14.56 1.44 2.52
C CYS A 49 -13.52 1.10 1.44
N MET A 50 -13.96 0.63 0.26
CA MET A 50 -13.08 0.35 -0.88
C MET A 50 -12.35 1.60 -1.36
N ILE A 51 -13.04 2.73 -1.47
CA ILE A 51 -12.43 4.01 -1.89
C ILE A 51 -11.36 4.44 -0.90
N VAL A 52 -11.66 4.41 0.40
CA VAL A 52 -10.71 4.77 1.45
C VAL A 52 -9.51 3.83 1.43
N TYR A 53 -9.75 2.52 1.34
CA TYR A 53 -8.68 1.53 1.28
C TYR A 53 -7.78 1.71 0.05
N ALA A 54 -8.37 1.93 -1.13
CA ALA A 54 -7.59 2.21 -2.35
C ALA A 54 -6.75 3.48 -2.21
N ALA A 55 -7.30 4.56 -1.65
CA ALA A 55 -6.57 5.80 -1.43
C ALA A 55 -5.38 5.59 -0.47
N ILE A 56 -5.56 4.80 0.58
CA ILE A 56 -4.49 4.43 1.52
C ILE A 56 -3.39 3.65 0.80
N LEU A 57 -3.74 2.62 0.03
CA LEU A 57 -2.75 1.82 -0.70
C LEU A 57 -1.96 2.67 -1.71
N HIS A 58 -2.61 3.60 -2.41
CA HIS A 58 -1.92 4.52 -3.30
C HIS A 58 -0.96 5.45 -2.56
N HIS A 59 -1.35 5.95 -1.38
CA HIS A 59 -0.48 6.79 -0.56
C HIS A 59 0.74 6.01 -0.06
N ILE A 60 0.54 4.79 0.47
CA ILE A 60 1.64 3.93 0.94
C ILE A 60 2.58 3.59 -0.22
N ALA A 61 2.05 3.22 -1.38
CA ALA A 61 2.87 2.90 -2.55
C ALA A 61 3.71 4.10 -3.02
N SER A 62 3.14 5.31 -2.97
CA SER A 62 3.85 6.54 -3.30
C SER A 62 4.93 6.89 -2.27
N ASP A 63 4.67 6.67 -0.98
CA ASP A 63 5.63 6.94 0.09
C ASP A 63 6.78 5.92 0.11
N TRP A 64 6.53 4.69 -0.35
CA TRP A 64 7.51 3.60 -0.42
C TRP A 64 8.23 3.51 -1.77
N GLU A 65 7.99 4.47 -2.65
CA GLU A 65 8.63 4.46 -3.96
C GLU A 65 10.15 4.59 -3.79
N PRO A 66 10.95 3.67 -4.35
CA PRO A 66 12.38 3.68 -4.11
C PRO A 66 13.01 4.90 -4.78
N SER A 67 13.89 5.59 -4.07
CA SER A 67 14.61 6.74 -4.60
C SER A 67 15.74 6.33 -5.54
N GLY A 68 16.01 7.15 -6.56
CA GLY A 68 17.13 6.97 -7.48
C GLY A 68 16.75 6.24 -8.78
N ASN A 69 17.39 6.65 -9.89
CA ASN A 69 17.01 6.21 -11.24
C ASN A 69 17.13 4.69 -11.45
N GLU A 70 18.12 4.05 -10.84
CA GLU A 70 18.36 2.61 -10.96
C GLU A 70 17.25 1.80 -10.28
N ASN A 71 16.95 2.10 -9.01
CA ASN A 71 15.87 1.41 -8.27
C ASN A 71 14.50 1.64 -8.92
N GLN A 72 14.28 2.84 -9.44
CA GLN A 72 13.09 3.19 -10.21
C GLN A 72 12.95 2.34 -11.49
N GLN A 73 14.06 2.07 -12.17
CA GLN A 73 14.06 1.19 -13.33
C GLN A 73 13.78 -0.27 -12.93
N GLU A 74 14.36 -0.75 -11.83
CA GLU A 74 14.09 -2.09 -11.31
C GLU A 74 12.61 -2.26 -10.91
N LEU A 75 12.03 -1.26 -10.24
CA LEU A 75 10.61 -1.24 -9.90
C LEU A 75 9.73 -1.37 -11.16
N ARG A 76 9.98 -0.54 -12.18
CA ARG A 76 9.20 -0.60 -13.44
C ARG A 76 9.34 -1.93 -14.17
N ASN A 77 10.54 -2.51 -14.17
CA ASN A 77 10.76 -3.83 -14.78
C ASN A 77 9.92 -4.91 -14.06
N LEU A 78 9.93 -4.90 -12.72
CA LEU A 78 9.13 -5.84 -11.92
C LEU A 78 7.63 -5.60 -12.10
N GLN A 79 7.16 -4.35 -12.11
CA GLN A 79 5.75 -4.03 -12.37
C GLN A 79 5.29 -4.54 -13.73
N SER A 80 6.09 -4.32 -14.78
CA SER A 80 5.79 -4.80 -16.12
C SER A 80 5.64 -6.31 -16.16
N PHE A 81 6.50 -7.04 -15.44
CA PHE A 81 6.40 -8.50 -15.32
C PHE A 81 5.14 -8.93 -14.57
N LEU A 82 4.80 -8.29 -13.44
CA LEU A 82 3.62 -8.63 -12.63
C LEU A 82 2.28 -8.29 -13.33
N GLN A 83 2.30 -7.35 -14.28
CA GLN A 83 1.12 -6.91 -15.04
C GLN A 83 0.88 -7.72 -16.33
N GLN A 84 1.83 -8.56 -16.74
CA GLN A 84 1.64 -9.48 -17.86
C GLN A 84 0.69 -10.61 -17.43
N GLN A 85 -0.59 -10.48 -17.81
CA GLN A 85 -1.60 -11.55 -17.78
C GLN A 85 -1.84 -12.08 -19.19
#